data_AF-A0A3N5UKG2-F1
#
_entry.id   AF-A0A3N5UKG2-F1
#
_cell.length_a   1.000
_cell.length_b   1.000
_cell.length_c   1.000
_cell.angle_alpha   90.00
_cell.angle_beta   90.00
_cell.angle_gamma   90.00
#
_symmetry.space_group_name_H-M   'P 1'
#
loop_
_entity.id
_entity.type
_entity.pdbx_description
1 polymer ?
#
loop_
_entity_poly.entity_id
_entity_poly.type
_entity_poly.pdbx_seq_one_letter_code
_entity_poly.pdbx_strand_id
1 'polypeptide(L)'
;MGSILVTAFTVAFIFFFALHYILKVDSISDCAWHGSARAWIDSNRDGRIDQDEPPLDHVEIHVQDVRNQFVVAGDAGWSAITDKDGDVQFNIPIPDCTDTVFEIYADIPNGYQVTTKPHIEVNSGIWESLDTDRVYYFGFVLER
;
A
#
# COMPACT_ATOMS: atom_id res chain seq x y z
N MET A 1 -49.05 -34.38 19.41
CA MET A 1 -48.88 -33.04 18.80
C MET A 1 -47.67 -32.25 19.32
N GLY A 2 -46.96 -32.68 20.38
CA GLY A 2 -45.78 -31.94 20.89
C GLY A 2 -44.46 -32.15 20.15
N SER A 3 -44.26 -33.29 19.47
CA SER A 3 -42.97 -33.63 18.85
C SER A 3 -42.68 -32.88 17.54
N ILE A 4 -43.72 -32.62 16.74
CA ILE A 4 -43.61 -31.94 15.44
C ILE A 4 -43.33 -30.43 15.61
N LEU A 5 -43.81 -29.85 16.72
CA LEU A 5 -43.59 -28.43 17.01
C LEU A 5 -42.13 -28.19 17.42
N VAL A 6 -41.55 -29.07 18.24
CA VAL A 6 -40.15 -28.97 18.71
C VAL A 6 -39.16 -29.15 17.56
N THR A 7 -39.40 -30.08 16.63
CA THR A 7 -38.54 -30.27 15.46
C THR A 7 -38.62 -29.09 14.48
N ALA A 8 -39.78 -28.47 14.31
CA ALA A 8 -39.90 -27.26 13.50
C ALA A 8 -39.11 -26.08 14.09
N PHE A 9 -39.13 -25.91 15.42
CA PHE A 9 -38.38 -24.85 16.09
C PHE A 9 -36.86 -25.07 16.04
N THR A 10 -36.36 -26.31 16.19
CA THR A 10 -34.92 -26.60 16.11
C THR A 10 -34.36 -26.46 14.70
N VAL A 11 -35.10 -26.90 13.67
CA VAL A 11 -34.70 -26.72 12.27
C VAL A 11 -34.70 -25.24 11.90
N ALA A 12 -35.69 -24.46 12.33
CA ALA A 12 -35.72 -23.02 12.12
C ALA A 12 -34.57 -22.28 12.82
N PHE A 13 -34.21 -22.69 14.04
CA PHE A 13 -33.05 -22.13 14.75
C PHE A 13 -31.72 -22.48 14.07
N ILE A 14 -31.54 -23.72 13.59
CA ILE A 14 -30.34 -24.12 12.85
C ILE A 14 -30.24 -23.34 11.54
N PHE A 15 -31.35 -23.15 10.81
CA PHE A 15 -31.37 -22.29 9.63
C PHE A 15 -31.06 -20.83 9.96
N PHE A 16 -31.58 -20.29 11.06
CA PHE A 16 -31.26 -18.93 11.51
C PHE A 16 -29.79 -18.80 11.89
N PHE A 17 -29.22 -19.74 12.65
CA PHE A 17 -27.81 -19.74 13.01
C PHE A 17 -26.90 -19.95 11.80
N ALA A 18 -27.24 -20.85 10.88
CA ALA A 18 -26.49 -21.04 9.63
C ALA A 18 -26.58 -19.81 8.72
N LEU A 19 -27.73 -19.13 8.64
CA LEU A 19 -27.87 -17.89 7.89
C LEU A 19 -27.05 -16.75 8.50
N HIS A 20 -27.01 -16.63 9.84
CA HIS A 20 -26.12 -15.66 10.52
C HIS A 20 -24.63 -16.04 10.41
N TYR A 21 -24.30 -17.33 10.26
CA TYR A 21 -22.92 -17.79 10.08
C TYR A 21 -22.44 -17.60 8.64
N ILE A 22 -23.31 -17.80 7.64
CA ILE A 22 -23.00 -17.60 6.22
C ILE A 22 -22.91 -16.11 5.89
N LEU A 23 -23.73 -15.25 6.50
CA LEU A 23 -23.62 -13.79 6.34
C LEU A 23 -22.40 -13.16 7.04
N LYS A 24 -21.64 -13.93 7.82
CA LYS A 24 -20.32 -13.51 8.33
C LYS A 24 -19.18 -13.82 7.37
N VAL A 25 -19.47 -14.53 6.27
CA VAL A 25 -18.50 -14.96 5.24
C VAL A 25 -18.68 -14.16 3.95
N ASP A 26 -19.38 -13.03 4.00
CA ASP A 26 -19.48 -12.11 2.86
C ASP A 26 -18.89 -10.74 3.28
N SER A 27 -17.79 -10.39 2.61
CA SER A 27 -16.99 -9.15 2.69
C SER A 27 -15.93 -9.08 3.80
N ILE A 28 -14.87 -9.88 3.69
CA ILE A 28 -13.54 -9.25 3.80
C ILE A 28 -13.41 -8.49 2.49
N SER A 29 -13.78 -7.22 2.50
CA SER A 29 -13.32 -6.31 1.48
C SER A 29 -11.79 -6.33 1.53
N ASP A 30 -11.15 -6.96 0.53
CA ASP A 30 -9.70 -6.90 0.33
C ASP A 30 -9.32 -5.49 -0.14
N CYS A 31 -9.59 -4.49 0.70
CA CYS A 31 -9.10 -3.14 0.46
C CYS A 31 -7.59 -3.22 0.52
N ALA A 32 -6.95 -2.82 -0.57
CA ALA A 32 -5.52 -2.72 -0.65
C ALA A 32 -5.17 -1.42 -1.35
N TRP A 33 -4.08 -0.81 -0.90
CA TRP A 33 -3.43 0.24 -1.64
C TRP A 33 -2.39 -0.37 -2.59
N HIS A 34 -2.46 0.06 -3.84
CA HIS A 34 -1.49 -0.28 -4.87
C HIS A 34 -0.74 0.99 -5.27
N GLY A 35 0.58 0.89 -5.35
CA GLY A 35 1.42 2.00 -5.76
C GLY A 35 2.79 1.50 -6.20
N SER A 36 3.48 2.31 -6.97
CA SER A 36 4.82 2.01 -7.48
C SER A 36 5.74 3.19 -7.22
N ALA A 37 7.04 2.97 -7.17
CA ALA A 37 8.01 4.04 -7.14
C ALA A 37 9.17 3.78 -8.09
N ARG A 38 9.82 4.87 -8.52
CA ARG A 38 11.01 4.84 -9.36
C ARG A 38 12.10 5.73 -8.78
N ALA A 39 13.31 5.20 -8.71
CA ALA A 39 14.53 5.93 -8.42
C ALA A 39 15.41 6.07 -9.67
N TRP A 40 16.02 7.23 -9.87
CA TRP A 40 16.95 7.49 -10.98
C TRP A 40 18.06 8.44 -10.59
N ILE A 41 19.11 8.47 -11.42
CA ILE A 41 20.19 9.44 -11.31
C ILE A 41 19.75 10.75 -12.00
N ASP A 42 19.32 11.71 -11.21
CA ASP A 42 18.99 13.08 -11.63
C ASP A 42 20.29 13.89 -11.75
N SER A 43 20.95 13.70 -12.88
CA SER A 43 22.28 14.24 -13.17
C SER A 43 22.27 15.75 -13.33
N ASN A 44 21.14 16.31 -13.80
CA ASN A 44 20.97 17.73 -14.08
C ASN A 44 20.31 18.51 -12.91
N ARG A 45 19.75 17.78 -11.92
CA ARG A 45 19.09 18.27 -10.70
C ARG A 45 17.78 19.01 -10.93
N ASP A 46 17.04 18.65 -11.97
CA ASP A 46 15.78 19.32 -12.32
C ASP A 46 14.52 18.61 -11.81
N GLY A 47 14.70 17.42 -11.21
CA GLY A 47 13.62 16.61 -10.64
C GLY A 47 12.72 15.96 -11.68
N ARG A 48 13.14 15.86 -12.93
CA ARG A 48 12.46 15.16 -14.02
C ARG A 48 13.31 13.98 -14.47
N ILE A 49 12.67 13.02 -15.15
CA ILE A 49 13.40 11.92 -15.79
C ILE A 49 13.69 12.36 -17.22
N ASP A 50 14.97 12.57 -17.51
CA ASP A 50 15.44 12.78 -18.87
C ASP A 50 15.86 11.46 -19.57
N GLN A 51 15.94 11.50 -20.90
CA GLN A 51 16.28 10.31 -21.71
C GLN A 51 17.65 9.70 -21.36
N ASP A 52 18.62 10.54 -20.96
CA ASP A 52 20.00 10.13 -20.69
C ASP A 52 20.26 9.84 -19.20
N GLU A 53 19.22 9.89 -18.37
CA GLU A 53 19.33 9.66 -16.94
C GLU A 53 19.06 8.20 -16.59
N PRO A 54 20.06 7.47 -16.07
CA PRO A 54 19.91 6.05 -15.81
C PRO A 54 19.03 5.79 -14.56
N PRO A 55 18.34 4.65 -14.52
CA PRO A 55 17.68 4.21 -13.30
C PRO A 55 18.69 3.97 -12.17
N LEU A 56 18.23 4.07 -10.92
CA LEU A 56 19.03 3.82 -9.74
C LEU A 56 18.48 2.60 -8.99
N ASP A 57 19.26 1.53 -9.00
CA ASP A 57 18.96 0.28 -8.32
C ASP A 57 19.35 0.34 -6.84
N HIS A 58 18.85 -0.62 -6.06
CA HIS A 58 19.22 -0.79 -4.64
C HIS A 58 18.88 0.39 -3.72
N VAL A 59 17.86 1.19 -4.06
CA VAL A 59 17.30 2.24 -3.18
C VAL A 59 16.17 1.64 -2.35
N GLU A 60 16.23 1.78 -1.02
CA GLU A 60 15.15 1.34 -0.14
C GLU A 60 14.03 2.39 -0.12
N ILE A 61 12.82 1.97 -0.48
CA ILE A 61 11.61 2.80 -0.52
C ILE A 61 10.67 2.31 0.58
N HIS A 62 10.13 3.24 1.35
CA HIS A 62 9.26 3.00 2.49
C HIS A 62 7.88 3.60 2.25
N VAL A 63 6.86 2.89 2.70
CA VAL A 63 5.47 3.35 2.78
C VAL A 63 5.00 3.21 4.22
N GLN A 64 4.61 4.32 4.83
CA GLN A 64 4.17 4.37 6.22
C GLN A 64 2.77 4.96 6.33
N ASP A 65 1.92 4.39 7.18
CA ASP A 65 0.66 5.04 7.55
C ASP A 65 0.90 6.14 8.59
N VAL A 66 0.65 7.39 8.18
CA VAL A 66 0.88 8.58 9.00
C VAL A 66 -0.35 8.97 9.84
N ARG A 67 -1.53 8.40 9.56
CA ARG A 67 -2.78 8.79 10.24
C ARG A 67 -3.18 7.82 11.33
N ASN A 68 -3.24 6.53 11.02
CA ASN A 68 -3.74 5.53 11.96
C ASN A 68 -2.60 4.82 12.69
N GLN A 69 -1.33 5.16 12.36
CA GLN A 69 -0.14 4.52 12.90
C GLN A 69 -0.25 2.98 12.81
N PHE A 70 -0.78 2.46 11.69
CA PHE A 70 -0.70 1.04 11.35
C PHE A 70 0.76 0.67 11.08
N VAL A 71 1.53 0.64 12.15
CA VAL A 71 2.84 0.03 12.26
C VAL A 71 2.51 -1.41 12.62
N VAL A 72 2.80 -2.37 11.72
CA VAL A 72 2.78 -3.78 12.11
C VAL A 72 3.65 -3.87 13.36
N ALA A 73 3.10 -4.32 14.48
CA ALA A 73 3.79 -4.24 15.77
C ALA A 73 5.17 -4.92 15.69
N GLY A 74 6.23 -4.12 15.55
CA GLY A 74 7.61 -4.58 15.33
C GLY A 74 8.30 -4.11 14.04
N ASP A 75 7.62 -3.45 13.10
CA ASP A 75 8.17 -3.10 11.77
C ASP A 75 7.84 -1.66 11.36
N ALA A 76 8.78 -0.94 10.73
CA ALA A 76 8.72 0.50 10.44
C ALA A 76 7.72 0.92 9.33
N GLY A 77 6.81 0.05 8.91
CA GLY A 77 5.97 0.23 7.72
C GLY A 77 6.22 -0.87 6.70
N TRP A 78 5.86 -0.62 5.44
CA TRP A 78 6.19 -1.50 4.31
C TRP A 78 7.39 -0.93 3.58
N SER A 79 8.43 -1.74 3.34
CA SER A 79 9.58 -1.32 2.52
C SER A 79 9.89 -2.31 1.41
N ALA A 80 10.51 -1.81 0.35
CA ALA A 80 11.03 -2.61 -0.75
C ALA A 80 12.17 -1.88 -1.46
N ILE A 81 13.05 -2.65 -2.09
CA ILE A 81 14.27 -2.15 -2.73
C ILE A 81 14.06 -2.06 -4.24
N THR A 82 14.48 -0.96 -4.86
CA THR A 82 14.38 -0.78 -6.32
C THR A 82 15.20 -1.82 -7.08
N ASP A 83 14.63 -2.32 -8.17
CA ASP A 83 15.30 -3.26 -9.05
C ASP A 83 16.29 -2.59 -10.02
N LYS A 84 16.84 -3.37 -10.95
CA LYS A 84 17.79 -2.90 -11.98
C LYS A 84 17.23 -1.81 -12.91
N ASP A 85 15.91 -1.69 -13.01
CA ASP A 85 15.21 -0.67 -13.81
C ASP A 85 14.81 0.53 -12.92
N GLY A 86 15.23 0.53 -11.66
CA GLY A 86 14.98 1.58 -10.68
C GLY A 86 13.58 1.50 -10.09
N ASP A 87 12.84 0.42 -10.33
CA ASP A 87 11.42 0.32 -10.02
C ASP A 87 11.12 -0.53 -8.79
N VAL A 88 10.01 -0.23 -8.13
CA VAL A 88 9.42 -1.04 -7.06
C VAL A 88 7.90 -0.94 -7.09
N GLN A 89 7.22 -2.00 -6.65
CA GLN A 89 5.76 -2.07 -6.57
C GLN A 89 5.32 -2.48 -5.17
N PHE A 90 4.21 -1.91 -4.71
CA PHE A 90 3.61 -2.14 -3.41
C PHE A 90 2.17 -2.62 -3.55
N ASN A 91 1.82 -3.62 -2.73
CA ASN A 91 0.45 -4.10 -2.54
C ASN A 91 0.21 -4.20 -1.03
N ILE A 92 -0.41 -3.17 -0.46
CA ILE A 92 -0.55 -3.00 0.98
C ILE A 92 -1.99 -3.26 1.39
N PRO A 93 -2.29 -4.32 2.15
CA PRO A 93 -3.65 -4.57 2.64
C PRO A 93 -4.05 -3.50 3.66
N ILE A 94 -5.28 -3.00 3.56
CA ILE A 94 -5.91 -2.03 4.46
C ILE A 94 -7.03 -2.73 5.23
N PRO A 95 -6.79 -3.11 6.51
CA PRO A 95 -7.80 -3.70 7.35
C PRO A 95 -9.04 -2.79 7.48
N ASP A 96 -10.21 -3.42 7.38
CA ASP A 96 -11.52 -2.79 7.53
C ASP A 96 -11.77 -1.59 6.60
N CYS A 97 -10.99 -1.46 5.51
CA CYS A 97 -11.04 -0.34 4.57
C CYS A 97 -11.01 1.03 5.27
N THR A 98 -10.25 1.12 6.36
CA THR A 98 -10.10 2.35 7.13
C THR A 98 -9.51 3.46 6.26
N ASP A 99 -10.01 4.68 6.47
CA ASP A 99 -9.48 5.88 5.83
C ASP A 99 -8.04 6.11 6.34
N THR A 100 -7.08 5.66 5.55
CA THR A 100 -5.65 5.68 5.87
C THR A 100 -4.96 6.76 5.05
N VAL A 101 -3.97 7.44 5.61
CA VAL A 101 -3.11 8.33 4.82
C VAL A 101 -1.73 7.72 4.86
N PHE A 102 -1.20 7.34 3.72
CA PHE A 102 0.18 6.87 3.66
C PHE A 102 1.12 8.04 3.38
N GLU A 103 2.38 7.87 3.74
CA GLU A 103 3.50 8.65 3.25
C GLU A 103 4.46 7.67 2.58
N ILE A 104 4.98 8.02 1.41
CA ILE A 104 6.02 7.28 0.72
C ILE A 104 7.31 8.11 0.70
N TYR A 105 8.42 7.47 1.03
CA TYR A 105 9.74 8.11 1.07
C TYR A 105 10.85 7.13 0.68
N ALA A 106 12.02 7.67 0.33
CA ALA A 106 13.19 6.89 -0.05
C ALA A 106 14.36 7.15 0.90
N ASP A 107 15.10 6.10 1.25
CA ASP A 107 16.39 6.26 1.90
C ASP A 107 17.39 6.85 0.91
N ILE A 108 18.18 7.81 1.37
CA ILE A 108 19.20 8.45 0.54
C ILE A 108 20.42 7.52 0.48
N PRO A 109 20.78 6.97 -0.70
CA PRO A 109 21.94 6.09 -0.80
C PRO A 109 23.23 6.84 -0.44
N ASN A 110 24.21 6.11 0.10
CA ASN A 110 25.48 6.72 0.48
C ASN A 110 26.17 7.40 -0.71
N GLY A 111 26.60 8.65 -0.52
CA GLY A 111 27.23 9.45 -1.57
C GLY A 111 26.24 10.07 -2.56
N TYR A 112 24.94 10.07 -2.27
CA TYR A 112 23.93 10.77 -3.05
C TYR A 112 23.22 11.86 -2.24
N GLN A 113 22.61 12.80 -2.96
CA GLN A 113 21.65 13.77 -2.46
C GLN A 113 20.34 13.59 -3.22
N VAL A 114 19.21 13.71 -2.52
CA VAL A 114 17.89 13.75 -3.13
C VAL A 114 17.66 15.09 -3.84
N THR A 115 17.07 15.05 -5.03
CA THR A 115 16.75 16.24 -5.84
C THR A 115 15.24 16.49 -5.94
N THR A 116 14.42 15.49 -5.60
CA THR A 116 12.95 15.60 -5.52
C THR A 116 12.47 15.72 -4.08
N LYS A 117 11.14 15.67 -3.88
CA LYS A 117 10.57 15.65 -2.53
C LYS A 117 10.88 14.29 -1.86
N PRO A 118 11.58 14.28 -0.70
CA PRO A 118 11.96 13.03 -0.05
C PRO A 118 10.78 12.29 0.59
N HIS A 119 9.74 13.02 1.00
CA HIS A 119 8.52 12.48 1.60
C HIS A 119 7.31 12.98 0.84
N ILE A 120 6.42 12.06 0.47
CA ILE A 120 5.23 12.35 -0.34
C ILE A 120 4.00 11.76 0.35
N GLU A 121 3.06 12.61 0.73
CA GLU A 121 1.76 12.18 1.22
C GLU A 121 0.98 11.48 0.10
N VAL A 122 0.50 10.28 0.40
CA VAL A 122 -0.35 9.44 -0.43
C VAL A 122 -1.78 9.61 0.07
N ASN A 123 -2.55 10.42 -0.63
CA ASN A 123 -3.98 10.52 -0.36
C ASN A 123 -4.69 9.25 -0.86
N SER A 124 -4.99 8.33 0.06
CA SER A 124 -5.72 7.09 -0.24
C SER A 124 -7.25 7.29 -0.30
N GLY A 125 -7.75 8.47 0.08
CA GLY A 125 -9.18 8.80 0.21
C GLY A 125 -9.97 8.87 -1.11
N ILE A 126 -9.40 8.39 -2.21
CA ILE A 126 -10.05 8.28 -3.50
C ILE A 126 -10.10 6.79 -3.83
N TRP A 127 -11.12 6.09 -3.33
CA TRP A 127 -11.54 4.76 -3.78
C TRP A 127 -12.06 4.76 -5.24
N GLU A 128 -11.79 5.84 -5.97
CA GLU A 128 -12.18 6.07 -7.35
C GLU A 128 -11.00 5.71 -8.28
N SER A 129 -11.25 4.66 -9.05
CA SER A 129 -10.47 4.10 -10.14
C SER A 129 -9.42 3.07 -9.76
N LEU A 130 -9.75 1.82 -10.08
CA LEU A 130 -8.89 0.65 -10.21
C LEU A 130 -7.81 0.80 -11.31
N ASP A 131 -7.44 2.03 -11.72
CA ASP A 131 -6.81 2.22 -13.04
C ASP A 131 -5.82 3.40 -13.14
N THR A 132 -5.40 4.03 -12.05
CA THR A 132 -4.25 4.93 -12.08
C THR A 132 -3.09 4.30 -11.32
N ASP A 133 -2.17 3.67 -12.06
CA ASP A 133 -0.83 3.34 -11.56
C ASP A 133 -0.19 4.62 -11.02
N ARG A 134 -0.21 4.78 -9.69
CA ARG A 134 0.46 5.90 -9.03
C ARG A 134 1.92 5.55 -8.89
N VAL A 135 2.73 6.20 -9.72
CA VAL A 135 4.20 6.11 -9.64
C VAL A 135 4.75 7.32 -8.89
N TYR A 136 5.53 7.08 -7.85
CA TYR A 136 6.25 8.09 -7.09
C TYR A 136 7.71 8.16 -7.52
N TYR A 137 8.29 9.35 -7.53
CA TYR A 137 9.54 9.64 -8.21
C TYR A 137 10.60 10.21 -7.27
N PHE A 138 11.72 9.49 -7.14
CA PHE A 138 12.87 9.85 -6.32
C PHE A 138 14.13 10.07 -7.16
N GLY A 139 14.46 11.33 -7.41
CA GLY A 139 15.67 11.71 -8.14
C GLY A 139 16.86 11.85 -7.18
N PHE A 140 18.02 11.33 -7.60
CA PHE A 140 19.25 11.39 -6.81
C PHE A 140 20.43 11.89 -7.64
N VAL A 141 21.29 12.70 -7.02
CA VAL A 141 22.53 13.17 -7.63
C VAL A 141 23.73 12.78 -6.78
N LEU A 142 24.85 12.37 -7.39
CA LEU A 142 26.06 12.01 -6.67
C LEU A 142 26.64 13.25 -5.94
N GLU A 143 26.99 13.10 -4.66
CA GLU A 143 27.78 14.07 -3.90
C GLU A 143 29.18 14.16 -4.51
N ARG A 144 29.64 15.39 -4.76
CA ARG A 144 30.99 15.67 -5.24
C ARG A 144 31.90 16.13 -4.11
#